data_AF-A0A6A3G8Q6-F1
#
_entry.id   AF-A0A6A3G8Q6-F1
#
_cell.length_a   1.000
_cell.length_b   1.000
_cell.length_c   1.000
_cell.angle_alpha   90.00
_cell.angle_beta   90.00
_cell.angle_gamma   90.00
#
_symmetry.space_group_name_H-M   'P 1'
#
loop_
_entity.id
_entity.type
_entity.pdbx_description
1 polymer ?
#
loop_
_entity_poly.entity_id
_entity_poly.type
_entity_poly.pdbx_seq_one_letter_code
_entity_poly.pdbx_strand_id
1 'polypeptide(L)'
;NNGYKSQDVILQSGGMSNTGGCSGGTSVTVTYDKAAITPMTVTSNKTLRGIGMSGVIMGKGLWLNGDNIIIQNVHITELNRHLVWGGDAIYIQGSNGGSTAMTKIWLDHIKVSRVGRQFLTTNAASVSTMTISNSDFDGRTDYSASCDGRHYWTFIFYGKNTRFSMLNNYIHSTSGRSPKLGGDSSANVVAHIANNYWADNSGHSFEVGVNAWILAEGNYFKDTAMPLGTGSDGAIYAATATTECNSYLGRSCAA
;
A
#
# COMPACT_ATOMS: atom_id res chain seq x y z
N ASN A 1 19.38 -17.63 14.80
CA ASN A 1 17.94 -17.82 14.55
C ASN A 1 17.21 -16.70 15.27
N ASN A 2 16.68 -15.70 14.57
CA ASN A 2 16.07 -14.49 15.13
C ASN A 2 14.55 -14.64 15.41
N GLY A 3 14.01 -15.85 15.25
CA GLY A 3 12.60 -16.17 15.51
C GLY A 3 11.66 -15.94 14.32
N TYR A 4 12.12 -15.31 13.24
CA TYR A 4 11.32 -15.01 12.05
C TYR A 4 11.63 -15.95 10.89
N LYS A 5 10.64 -16.16 10.02
CA LYS A 5 10.75 -17.01 8.83
C LYS A 5 10.71 -16.17 7.55
N SER A 6 11.33 -16.68 6.50
CA SER A 6 11.08 -16.16 5.15
C SER A 6 9.62 -16.40 4.76
N GLN A 7 9.07 -15.54 3.92
CA GLN A 7 7.86 -15.89 3.16
C GLN A 7 8.21 -16.86 2.03
N ASP A 8 7.29 -17.78 1.75
CA ASP A 8 7.27 -18.55 0.51
C ASP A 8 6.46 -17.79 -0.56
N VAL A 9 6.39 -18.31 -1.78
CA VAL A 9 5.70 -17.66 -2.89
C VAL A 9 4.77 -18.64 -3.61
N ILE A 10 3.53 -18.22 -3.85
CA ILE A 10 2.66 -18.91 -4.81
C ILE A 10 3.10 -18.51 -6.22
N LEU A 11 3.63 -19.49 -6.98
CA LEU A 11 4.04 -19.26 -8.37
C LEU A 11 2.84 -18.87 -9.23
N GLN A 12 2.95 -17.72 -9.88
CA GLN A 12 1.98 -17.25 -10.88
C GLN A 12 2.32 -17.84 -12.26
N SER A 13 1.40 -17.68 -13.21
CA SER A 13 1.69 -17.96 -14.63
C SER A 13 2.94 -17.20 -15.07
N GLY A 14 3.90 -17.89 -15.70
CA GLY A 14 5.22 -17.35 -16.05
C GLY A 14 6.33 -17.67 -15.04
N GLY A 15 6.03 -18.37 -13.94
CA GLY A 15 7.03 -18.94 -13.05
C GLY A 15 7.77 -17.90 -12.20
N MET A 16 9.05 -18.18 -11.89
CA MET A 16 9.85 -17.40 -10.93
C MET A 16 10.03 -15.92 -11.33
N SER A 17 10.02 -15.60 -12.64
CA SER A 17 10.15 -14.23 -13.12
C SER A 17 9.00 -13.33 -12.68
N ASN A 18 7.82 -13.92 -12.41
CA ASN A 18 6.59 -13.18 -12.15
C ASN A 18 6.25 -13.12 -10.65
N THR A 19 7.17 -13.52 -9.78
CA THR A 19 6.98 -13.50 -8.32
C THR A 19 7.01 -12.10 -7.73
N GLY A 20 7.61 -11.12 -8.43
CA GLY A 20 7.64 -9.72 -8.00
C GLY A 20 8.60 -9.41 -6.84
N GLY A 21 9.55 -10.31 -6.56
CA GLY A 21 10.63 -10.09 -5.59
C GLY A 21 11.35 -11.35 -5.09
N CYS A 22 11.13 -12.54 -5.67
CA CYS A 22 11.92 -13.74 -5.35
C CYS A 22 12.69 -14.22 -6.57
N SER A 23 14.02 -14.26 -6.47
CA SER A 23 14.93 -14.80 -7.49
C SER A 23 15.74 -15.95 -6.90
N GLY A 24 15.84 -17.08 -7.59
CA GLY A 24 16.66 -18.22 -7.14
C GLY A 24 16.10 -19.01 -5.96
N GLY A 25 14.77 -19.03 -5.78
CA GLY A 25 14.10 -19.81 -4.73
C GLY A 25 14.19 -21.32 -4.93
N THR A 26 13.97 -22.07 -3.85
CA THR A 26 13.84 -23.54 -3.88
C THR A 26 12.36 -23.93 -3.94
N SER A 27 12.02 -24.94 -4.74
CA SER A 27 10.64 -25.42 -4.82
C SER A 27 10.21 -26.06 -3.50
N VAL A 28 9.05 -25.64 -2.99
CA VAL A 28 8.44 -26.15 -1.76
C VAL A 28 6.94 -26.37 -1.97
N THR A 29 6.37 -27.34 -1.25
CA THR A 29 4.91 -27.52 -1.19
C THR A 29 4.32 -26.57 -0.16
N VAL A 30 3.36 -25.75 -0.58
CA VAL A 30 2.67 -24.80 0.30
C VAL A 30 1.20 -25.17 0.46
N THR A 31 0.65 -24.92 1.65
CA THR A 31 -0.79 -24.98 1.91
C THR A 31 -1.28 -23.57 2.21
N TYR A 32 -2.41 -23.20 1.62
CA TYR A 32 -2.98 -21.86 1.75
C TYR A 32 -4.50 -21.87 1.68
N ASP A 33 -5.11 -20.87 2.31
CA ASP A 33 -6.54 -20.66 2.24
C ASP A 33 -6.90 -20.00 0.89
N LYS A 34 -7.77 -20.66 0.12
CA LYS A 34 -8.20 -20.16 -1.20
C LYS A 34 -9.04 -18.89 -1.10
N ALA A 35 -9.65 -18.60 0.05
CA ALA A 35 -10.47 -17.42 0.25
C ALA A 35 -9.69 -16.12 0.05
N ALA A 36 -8.40 -16.07 0.42
CA ALA A 36 -7.61 -14.85 0.28
C ALA A 36 -7.17 -14.56 -1.17
N ILE A 37 -7.26 -15.55 -2.05
CA ILE A 37 -6.90 -15.40 -3.48
C ILE A 37 -7.96 -14.62 -4.26
N THR A 38 -9.24 -14.77 -3.89
CA THR A 38 -10.34 -14.06 -4.53
C THR A 38 -10.93 -13.02 -3.57
N PRO A 39 -10.62 -11.73 -3.78
CA PRO A 39 -11.11 -10.66 -2.91
C PRO A 39 -12.63 -10.47 -3.05
N MET A 40 -13.24 -9.88 -2.03
CA MET A 40 -14.65 -9.48 -2.06
C MET A 40 -14.81 -8.16 -2.82
N THR A 41 -15.65 -8.17 -3.86
CA THR A 41 -15.90 -6.97 -4.67
C THR A 41 -16.81 -5.98 -3.96
N VAL A 42 -16.40 -4.72 -3.89
CA VAL A 42 -17.21 -3.58 -3.42
C VAL A 42 -17.48 -2.67 -4.62
N THR A 43 -18.75 -2.53 -4.98
CA THR A 43 -19.19 -1.71 -6.13
C THR A 43 -19.57 -0.30 -5.71
N SER A 44 -19.96 0.55 -6.67
CA SER A 44 -20.23 1.96 -6.44
C SER A 44 -21.29 2.24 -5.36
N ASN A 45 -21.22 3.43 -4.76
CA ASN A 45 -22.18 3.94 -3.78
C ASN A 45 -22.33 3.00 -2.58
N LYS A 46 -21.21 2.75 -1.90
CA LYS A 46 -21.17 1.89 -0.71
C LYS A 46 -20.41 2.57 0.41
N THR A 47 -20.92 2.37 1.62
CA THR A 47 -20.20 2.65 2.86
C THR A 47 -20.08 1.34 3.61
N LEU A 48 -18.87 0.82 3.74
CA LEU A 48 -18.54 -0.29 4.60
C LEU A 48 -17.94 0.27 5.88
N ARG A 49 -18.68 0.18 6.98
CA ARG A 49 -18.29 0.77 8.26
C ARG A 49 -18.33 -0.25 9.39
N GLY A 50 -17.23 -0.41 10.10
CA GLY A 50 -17.20 -1.25 11.31
C GLY A 50 -17.84 -0.58 12.51
N ILE A 51 -18.37 -1.39 13.42
CA ILE A 51 -19.00 -0.94 14.68
C ILE A 51 -18.01 -1.15 15.82
N GLY A 52 -17.63 -0.06 16.48
CA GLY A 52 -16.64 -0.10 17.56
C GLY A 52 -15.37 -0.84 17.12
N MET A 53 -14.97 -1.86 17.87
CA MET A 53 -13.81 -2.69 17.58
C MET A 53 -14.15 -4.02 16.87
N SER A 54 -15.42 -4.23 16.49
CA SER A 54 -15.89 -5.52 15.96
C SER A 54 -15.87 -5.62 14.44
N GLY A 55 -15.57 -4.53 13.72
CA GLY A 55 -15.50 -4.52 12.27
C GLY A 55 -14.23 -5.19 11.75
N VAL A 56 -14.25 -6.52 11.62
CA VAL A 56 -13.08 -7.29 11.17
C VAL A 56 -13.44 -8.14 9.94
N ILE A 57 -12.59 -8.09 8.91
CA ILE A 57 -12.61 -8.97 7.74
C ILE A 57 -11.36 -9.84 7.81
N MET A 58 -11.57 -11.14 8.00
CA MET A 58 -10.48 -12.11 8.18
C MET A 58 -10.42 -13.08 6.98
N GLY A 59 -9.22 -13.40 6.51
CA GLY A 59 -9.03 -14.41 5.46
C GLY A 59 -9.39 -13.96 4.04
N LYS A 60 -9.77 -12.70 3.84
CA LYS A 60 -10.19 -12.17 2.53
C LYS A 60 -9.95 -10.66 2.43
N GLY A 61 -9.47 -10.21 1.27
CA GLY A 61 -9.30 -8.80 0.94
C GLY A 61 -10.51 -8.18 0.24
N LEU A 62 -10.40 -6.91 -0.12
CA LEU A 62 -11.40 -6.13 -0.85
C LEU A 62 -10.90 -5.77 -2.24
N TRP A 63 -11.76 -5.90 -3.25
CA TRP A 63 -11.56 -5.31 -4.56
C TRP A 63 -12.57 -4.16 -4.74
N LEU A 64 -12.09 -2.93 -4.72
CA LEU A 64 -12.94 -1.77 -4.98
C LEU A 64 -13.06 -1.59 -6.48
N ASN A 65 -14.29 -1.67 -6.98
CA ASN A 65 -14.59 -1.67 -8.42
C ASN A 65 -15.83 -0.81 -8.69
N GLY A 66 -15.67 0.51 -8.51
CA GLY A 66 -16.73 1.49 -8.64
C GLY A 66 -16.38 2.85 -8.03
N ASP A 67 -17.28 3.81 -8.16
CA ASP A 67 -17.11 5.17 -7.65
C ASP A 67 -17.86 5.37 -6.33
N ASN A 68 -17.48 6.37 -5.54
CA ASN A 68 -18.18 6.74 -4.31
C ASN A 68 -18.24 5.56 -3.30
N ILE A 69 -17.06 5.13 -2.85
CA ILE A 69 -16.90 4.04 -1.89
C ILE A 69 -16.17 4.58 -0.65
N ILE A 70 -16.76 4.34 0.51
CA ILE A 70 -16.18 4.65 1.81
C ILE A 70 -15.94 3.35 2.56
N ILE A 71 -14.70 3.11 2.99
CA ILE A 71 -14.34 2.04 3.91
C ILE A 71 -13.85 2.68 5.20
N GLN A 72 -14.58 2.50 6.30
CA GLN A 72 -14.28 3.17 7.56
C GLN A 72 -14.27 2.23 8.76
N ASN A 73 -13.26 2.34 9.64
CA ASN A 73 -13.22 1.61 10.91
C ASN A 73 -13.30 0.08 10.72
N VAL A 74 -12.55 -0.45 9.74
CA VAL A 74 -12.50 -1.89 9.43
C VAL A 74 -11.07 -2.40 9.56
N HIS A 75 -10.89 -3.53 10.23
CA HIS A 75 -9.64 -4.26 10.28
C HIS A 75 -9.64 -5.41 9.26
N ILE A 76 -8.70 -5.41 8.32
CA ILE A 76 -8.50 -6.49 7.33
C ILE A 76 -7.26 -7.29 7.73
N THR A 77 -7.39 -8.60 7.95
CA THR A 77 -6.27 -9.40 8.47
C THR A 77 -6.31 -10.90 8.17
N GLU A 78 -5.20 -11.59 8.40
CA GLU A 78 -4.99 -13.03 8.22
C GLU A 78 -5.23 -13.52 6.79
N LEU A 79 -4.55 -12.90 5.82
CA LEU A 79 -4.61 -13.29 4.42
C LEU A 79 -3.33 -14.05 4.05
N ASN A 80 -3.22 -15.35 4.39
CA ASN A 80 -2.06 -16.19 4.03
C ASN A 80 -0.69 -15.49 4.25
N ARG A 81 -0.45 -14.91 5.43
CA ARG A 81 0.72 -14.04 5.70
C ARG A 81 2.08 -14.66 5.40
N HIS A 82 2.17 -15.98 5.37
CA HIS A 82 3.37 -16.74 5.01
C HIS A 82 3.68 -16.79 3.51
N LEU A 83 2.79 -16.28 2.65
CA LEU A 83 2.88 -16.43 1.20
C LEU A 83 2.77 -15.10 0.46
N VAL A 84 3.82 -14.76 -0.29
CA VAL A 84 3.70 -13.78 -1.37
C VAL A 84 2.71 -14.33 -2.40
N TRP A 85 1.82 -13.46 -2.89
CA TRP A 85 0.63 -13.80 -3.68
C TRP A 85 -0.46 -14.57 -2.93
N GLY A 86 -0.33 -14.71 -1.60
CA GLY A 86 -1.36 -15.29 -0.73
C GLY A 86 -2.60 -14.43 -0.56
N GLY A 87 -2.54 -13.15 -0.90
CA GLY A 87 -3.66 -12.21 -0.89
C GLY A 87 -3.21 -10.76 -0.65
N ASP A 88 -3.94 -9.81 -1.25
CA ASP A 88 -3.82 -8.38 -0.96
C ASP A 88 -5.02 -7.92 -0.13
N ALA A 89 -4.83 -6.96 0.78
CA ALA A 89 -5.90 -6.47 1.64
C ALA A 89 -6.89 -5.58 0.87
N ILE A 90 -6.39 -4.63 0.07
CA ILE A 90 -7.21 -3.73 -0.76
C ILE A 90 -6.63 -3.64 -2.16
N TYR A 91 -7.45 -3.92 -3.16
CA TYR A 91 -7.11 -3.82 -4.58
C TYR A 91 -8.01 -2.82 -5.31
N ILE A 92 -7.39 -2.00 -6.16
CA ILE A 92 -8.06 -1.01 -7.01
C ILE A 92 -7.43 -1.07 -8.41
N GLN A 93 -8.23 -1.10 -9.48
CA GLN A 93 -7.69 -1.12 -10.84
C GLN A 93 -8.32 -0.07 -11.77
N GLY A 94 -9.34 0.63 -11.30
CA GLY A 94 -10.26 1.36 -12.16
C GLY A 94 -11.48 0.52 -12.57
N SER A 95 -12.54 1.20 -12.98
CA SER A 95 -13.78 0.58 -13.47
C SER A 95 -13.64 0.15 -14.94
N ASN A 96 -14.67 -0.51 -15.48
CA ASN A 96 -14.71 -0.97 -16.87
C ASN A 96 -13.48 -1.82 -17.26
N GLY A 97 -13.17 -2.83 -16.45
CA GLY A 97 -12.01 -3.69 -16.67
C GLY A 97 -10.66 -2.98 -16.47
N GLY A 98 -10.63 -1.87 -15.73
CA GLY A 98 -9.43 -1.07 -15.51
C GLY A 98 -9.11 -0.08 -16.62
N SER A 99 -10.09 0.25 -17.47
CA SER A 99 -9.93 1.26 -18.53
C SER A 99 -10.32 2.68 -18.08
N THR A 100 -11.13 2.80 -17.02
CA THR A 100 -11.62 4.08 -16.51
C THR A 100 -11.18 4.30 -15.08
N ALA A 101 -10.59 5.45 -14.78
CA ALA A 101 -10.15 5.75 -13.41
C ALA A 101 -11.38 5.95 -12.51
N MET A 102 -11.37 5.30 -11.35
CA MET A 102 -12.40 5.49 -10.33
C MET A 102 -12.29 6.88 -9.68
N THR A 103 -13.35 7.29 -8.99
CA THR A 103 -13.44 8.56 -8.26
C THR A 103 -14.13 8.38 -6.91
N LYS A 104 -13.85 9.31 -5.99
CA LYS A 104 -14.50 9.43 -4.67
C LYS A 104 -14.32 8.18 -3.81
N ILE A 105 -13.07 7.77 -3.63
CA ILE A 105 -12.71 6.68 -2.73
C ILE A 105 -12.17 7.24 -1.42
N TRP A 106 -12.71 6.80 -0.28
CA TRP A 106 -12.24 7.20 1.04
C TRP A 106 -12.00 5.99 1.93
N LEU A 107 -10.75 5.80 2.33
CA LEU A 107 -10.31 4.76 3.25
C LEU A 107 -9.90 5.45 4.55
N ASP A 108 -10.64 5.23 5.63
CA ASP A 108 -10.47 5.98 6.87
C ASP A 108 -10.50 5.10 8.10
N HIS A 109 -9.62 5.32 9.07
CA HIS A 109 -9.56 4.50 10.29
C HIS A 109 -9.55 2.98 10.00
N ILE A 110 -8.95 2.56 8.88
CA ILE A 110 -8.81 1.14 8.60
C ILE A 110 -7.56 0.62 9.32
N LYS A 111 -7.56 -0.66 9.68
CA LYS A 111 -6.36 -1.36 10.08
C LYS A 111 -6.05 -2.46 9.07
N VAL A 112 -4.80 -2.62 8.68
CA VAL A 112 -4.36 -3.77 7.88
C VAL A 112 -3.19 -4.43 8.58
N SER A 113 -3.24 -5.75 8.75
CA SER A 113 -2.15 -6.52 9.35
C SER A 113 -2.12 -7.96 8.85
N ARG A 114 -0.96 -8.61 8.92
CA ARG A 114 -0.82 -10.07 8.68
C ARG A 114 -1.43 -10.51 7.34
N VAL A 115 -1.00 -9.88 6.25
CA VAL A 115 -1.39 -10.26 4.88
C VAL A 115 -0.20 -10.80 4.11
N GLY A 116 -0.44 -11.62 3.09
CA GLY A 116 0.61 -12.29 2.33
C GLY A 116 1.37 -11.34 1.42
N ARG A 117 0.68 -10.37 0.82
CA ARG A 117 1.28 -9.38 -0.07
C ARG A 117 0.80 -7.97 0.27
N GLN A 118 0.14 -7.23 -0.63
CA GLN A 118 -0.01 -5.79 -0.48
C GLN A 118 -1.04 -5.42 0.60
N PHE A 119 -0.73 -4.40 1.41
CA PHE A 119 -1.76 -3.73 2.20
C PHE A 119 -2.75 -3.01 1.28
N LEU A 120 -2.23 -2.29 0.28
CA LEU A 120 -3.05 -1.66 -0.75
C LEU A 120 -2.27 -1.60 -2.05
N THR A 121 -2.90 -2.01 -3.15
CA THR A 121 -2.32 -1.86 -4.47
C THR A 121 -3.31 -1.30 -5.49
N THR A 122 -2.82 -0.37 -6.30
CA THR A 122 -3.54 0.16 -7.46
C THR A 122 -2.92 -0.33 -8.77
N ASN A 123 -3.68 -0.36 -9.86
CA ASN A 123 -3.19 -0.75 -11.18
C ASN A 123 -4.02 -0.11 -12.33
N ALA A 124 -3.61 -0.32 -13.58
CA ALA A 124 -4.34 0.02 -14.81
C ALA A 124 -4.81 1.48 -14.86
N ALA A 125 -6.10 1.78 -15.02
CA ALA A 125 -6.60 3.15 -14.98
C ALA A 125 -6.62 3.75 -13.56
N SER A 126 -6.70 2.90 -12.54
CA SER A 126 -6.55 3.26 -11.12
C SER A 126 -7.68 4.18 -10.60
N VAL A 127 -7.34 5.17 -9.76
CA VAL A 127 -8.26 6.05 -9.05
C VAL A 127 -7.75 7.49 -9.08
N SER A 128 -8.59 8.40 -9.54
CA SER A 128 -8.27 9.82 -9.76
C SER A 128 -8.71 10.74 -8.62
N THR A 129 -9.39 10.21 -7.61
CA THR A 129 -9.67 10.89 -6.33
C THR A 129 -9.80 9.88 -5.20
N MET A 130 -8.72 9.68 -4.43
CA MET A 130 -8.69 8.82 -3.26
C MET A 130 -8.11 9.54 -2.04
N THR A 131 -8.64 9.28 -0.86
CA THR A 131 -8.01 9.66 0.42
C THR A 131 -7.84 8.45 1.30
N ILE A 132 -6.64 8.28 1.84
CA ILE A 132 -6.29 7.27 2.84
C ILE A 132 -5.94 8.04 4.12
N SER A 133 -6.78 7.94 5.14
CA SER A 133 -6.64 8.75 6.34
C SER A 133 -6.74 7.98 7.65
N ASN A 134 -6.02 8.46 8.68
CA ASN A 134 -6.18 8.01 10.07
C ASN A 134 -6.07 6.49 10.27
N SER A 135 -5.34 5.80 9.38
CA SER A 135 -5.34 4.34 9.29
C SER A 135 -4.06 3.74 9.87
N ASP A 136 -4.15 2.50 10.35
CA ASP A 136 -3.07 1.74 10.97
C ASP A 136 -2.62 0.60 10.04
N PHE A 137 -1.39 0.70 9.55
CA PHE A 137 -0.77 -0.28 8.67
C PHE A 137 0.35 -1.00 9.42
N ASP A 138 0.00 -2.17 9.97
CA ASP A 138 0.79 -2.92 10.94
C ASP A 138 1.52 -4.08 10.27
N GLY A 139 2.82 -3.87 10.02
CA GLY A 139 3.69 -4.81 9.32
C GLY A 139 4.28 -5.93 10.18
N ARG A 140 3.89 -6.06 11.45
CA ARG A 140 4.38 -7.17 12.29
C ARG A 140 3.87 -8.50 11.77
N THR A 141 4.79 -9.42 11.53
CA THR A 141 4.50 -10.74 10.97
C THR A 141 5.50 -11.78 11.43
N ASP A 142 5.10 -13.05 11.43
CA ASP A 142 5.99 -14.17 11.73
C ASP A 142 6.80 -14.60 10.47
N TYR A 143 6.36 -14.13 9.30
CA TYR A 143 6.91 -14.44 7.99
C TYR A 143 7.14 -13.15 7.21
N SER A 144 8.39 -12.82 6.86
CA SER A 144 8.69 -11.65 6.02
C SER A 144 9.73 -11.95 4.96
N ALA A 145 9.64 -11.27 3.82
CA ALA A 145 10.65 -11.34 2.77
C ALA A 145 12.06 -10.93 3.26
N SER A 146 12.13 -10.04 4.25
CA SER A 146 13.36 -9.60 4.93
C SER A 146 13.81 -10.54 6.06
N CYS A 147 13.07 -11.60 6.37
CA CYS A 147 13.38 -12.58 7.42
C CYS A 147 13.61 -11.97 8.82
N ASP A 148 12.95 -10.85 9.13
CA ASP A 148 13.15 -10.06 10.35
C ASP A 148 11.85 -9.62 11.05
N GLY A 149 10.70 -10.13 10.57
CA GLY A 149 9.39 -9.84 11.15
C GLY A 149 8.72 -8.56 10.67
N ARG A 150 9.35 -7.84 9.72
CA ARG A 150 8.80 -6.62 9.13
C ARG A 150 8.28 -6.83 7.73
N HIS A 151 7.06 -6.35 7.47
CA HIS A 151 6.37 -6.58 6.19
C HIS A 151 6.95 -5.72 5.06
N TYR A 152 7.32 -6.34 3.94
CA TYR A 152 7.88 -5.64 2.77
C TYR A 152 6.80 -5.08 1.84
N TRP A 153 5.66 -5.76 1.75
CA TRP A 153 4.63 -5.53 0.73
C TRP A 153 3.55 -4.60 1.25
N THR A 154 3.86 -3.33 1.46
CA THR A 154 2.88 -2.38 1.99
C THR A 154 2.05 -1.76 0.87
N PHE A 155 2.56 -0.75 0.17
CA PHE A 155 1.80 -0.01 -0.84
C PHE A 155 2.41 -0.10 -2.23
N ILE A 156 1.57 -0.34 -3.24
CA ILE A 156 1.91 -0.03 -4.63
C ILE A 156 0.87 0.92 -5.21
N PHE A 157 1.32 2.10 -5.62
CA PHE A 157 0.51 3.06 -6.35
C PHE A 157 0.99 3.14 -7.79
N TYR A 158 0.31 2.41 -8.67
CA TYR A 158 0.48 2.45 -10.13
C TYR A 158 -0.79 2.93 -10.82
N GLY A 159 -0.67 3.15 -12.12
CA GLY A 159 -1.79 3.34 -13.03
C GLY A 159 -1.79 4.71 -13.70
N LYS A 160 -2.53 4.78 -14.81
CA LYS A 160 -2.50 5.88 -15.79
C LYS A 160 -3.07 7.20 -15.28
N ASN A 161 -3.90 7.17 -14.24
CA ASN A 161 -4.48 8.37 -13.64
C ASN A 161 -4.71 8.18 -12.14
N THR A 162 -3.60 8.07 -11.41
CA THR A 162 -3.62 7.85 -9.96
C THR A 162 -3.43 9.16 -9.22
N ARG A 163 -4.41 9.56 -8.41
CA ARG A 163 -4.36 10.77 -7.57
C ARG A 163 -4.88 10.44 -6.19
N PHE A 164 -4.07 10.72 -5.17
CA PHE A 164 -4.50 10.45 -3.81
C PHE A 164 -3.83 11.33 -2.76
N SER A 165 -4.48 11.40 -1.61
CA SER A 165 -3.90 11.92 -0.38
C SER A 165 -3.70 10.80 0.64
N MET A 166 -2.52 10.72 1.26
CA MET A 166 -2.26 9.90 2.45
C MET A 166 -2.05 10.82 3.64
N LEU A 167 -2.98 10.81 4.58
CA LEU A 167 -3.06 11.78 5.66
C LEU A 167 -3.13 11.10 7.03
N ASN A 168 -2.27 11.49 7.98
CA ASN A 168 -2.43 11.07 9.38
C ASN A 168 -2.43 9.54 9.60
N ASN A 169 -1.79 8.77 8.73
CA ASN A 169 -1.70 7.31 8.87
C ASN A 169 -0.52 6.92 9.76
N TYR A 170 -0.64 5.78 10.45
CA TYR A 170 0.45 5.13 11.15
C TYR A 170 0.90 3.92 10.35
N ILE A 171 2.16 3.91 9.90
CA ILE A 171 2.73 2.87 9.04
C ILE A 171 3.96 2.34 9.75
N HIS A 172 3.93 1.08 10.18
CA HIS A 172 4.98 0.60 11.07
C HIS A 172 5.35 -0.86 10.93
N SER A 173 6.55 -1.20 11.42
CA SER A 173 7.10 -2.55 11.38
C SER A 173 7.21 -3.07 9.94
N THR A 174 7.77 -2.25 9.05
CA THR A 174 7.85 -2.51 7.60
C THR A 174 9.30 -2.61 7.10
N SER A 175 9.52 -3.09 5.88
CA SER A 175 10.88 -3.20 5.31
C SER A 175 11.01 -2.69 3.88
N GLY A 176 9.90 -2.27 3.26
CA GLY A 176 9.88 -1.78 1.89
C GLY A 176 8.54 -1.15 1.51
N ARG A 177 8.48 -0.64 0.28
CA ARG A 177 7.26 -0.18 -0.42
C ARG A 177 6.31 0.70 0.39
N SER A 178 6.82 1.51 1.31
CA SER A 178 6.02 2.29 2.27
C SER A 178 6.08 3.82 2.01
N PRO A 179 5.66 4.34 0.84
CA PRO A 179 5.00 3.70 -0.30
C PRO A 179 5.93 3.41 -1.50
N LYS A 180 5.55 2.51 -2.41
CA LYS A 180 6.07 2.49 -3.80
C LYS A 180 5.12 3.23 -4.74
N LEU A 181 5.63 4.19 -5.52
CA LEU A 181 4.85 4.99 -6.46
C LEU A 181 5.51 5.04 -7.85
N GLY A 182 4.70 4.93 -8.91
CA GLY A 182 5.19 5.01 -10.29
C GLY A 182 6.12 3.85 -10.68
N GLY A 183 7.00 4.03 -11.65
CA GLY A 183 7.94 2.99 -12.10
C GLY A 183 7.46 2.13 -13.28
N ASP A 184 6.22 2.33 -13.73
CA ASP A 184 5.73 1.81 -15.01
C ASP A 184 5.66 2.95 -16.04
N SER A 185 5.98 2.68 -17.30
CA SER A 185 6.06 3.70 -18.36
C SER A 185 4.70 4.35 -18.65
N SER A 186 3.60 3.66 -18.38
CA SER A 186 2.23 4.18 -18.52
C SER A 186 1.67 4.79 -17.25
N ALA A 187 2.36 4.66 -16.11
CA ALA A 187 1.91 5.22 -14.85
C ALA A 187 1.89 6.76 -14.91
N ASN A 188 0.98 7.35 -14.16
CA ASN A 188 0.99 8.77 -13.85
C ASN A 188 0.37 8.95 -12.47
N VAL A 189 1.24 9.12 -11.47
CA VAL A 189 0.88 9.10 -10.05
C VAL A 189 1.21 10.46 -9.46
N VAL A 190 0.20 11.14 -8.91
CA VAL A 190 0.39 12.36 -8.14
C VAL A 190 -0.14 12.13 -6.73
N ALA A 191 0.71 12.34 -5.74
CA ALA A 191 0.40 12.04 -4.35
C ALA A 191 0.66 13.25 -3.45
N HIS A 192 -0.28 13.51 -2.55
CA HIS A 192 -0.08 14.39 -1.41
C HIS A 192 0.01 13.55 -0.15
N ILE A 193 1.18 13.52 0.49
CA ILE A 193 1.46 12.65 1.62
C ILE A 193 1.82 13.53 2.80
N ALA A 194 0.91 13.66 3.77
CA ALA A 194 1.07 14.62 4.85
C ALA A 194 0.71 14.09 6.23
N ASN A 195 1.44 14.55 7.25
CA ASN A 195 1.17 14.27 8.67
C ASN A 195 1.12 12.77 9.03
N ASN A 196 1.73 11.90 8.25
CA ASN A 196 1.79 10.48 8.56
C ASN A 196 2.98 10.18 9.48
N TYR A 197 2.88 9.08 10.20
CA TYR A 197 3.91 8.58 11.10
C TYR A 197 4.44 7.23 10.61
N TRP A 198 5.70 7.20 10.21
CA TRP A 198 6.44 5.96 9.95
C TRP A 198 7.26 5.57 11.18
N ALA A 199 7.19 4.31 11.57
CA ALA A 199 7.97 3.77 12.67
C ALA A 199 8.52 2.38 12.37
N ASP A 200 9.70 2.07 12.92
CA ASP A 200 10.23 0.69 12.94
C ASP A 200 10.35 0.09 11.53
N ASN A 201 11.19 0.68 10.68
CA ASN A 201 11.45 0.17 9.34
C ASN A 201 12.92 -0.20 9.16
N SER A 202 13.19 -1.48 8.92
CA SER A 202 14.56 -2.04 8.82
C SER A 202 15.20 -1.90 7.44
N GLY A 203 14.42 -1.53 6.43
CA GLY A 203 14.87 -1.35 5.05
C GLY A 203 14.60 0.08 4.61
N HIS A 204 13.62 0.26 3.72
CA HIS A 204 13.26 1.57 3.20
C HIS A 204 11.76 1.84 3.19
N SER A 205 11.40 3.12 3.14
CA SER A 205 10.02 3.57 2.99
C SER A 205 9.69 3.90 1.54
N PHE A 206 10.00 5.10 1.07
CA PHE A 206 9.58 5.56 -0.25
C PHE A 206 10.38 4.89 -1.38
N GLU A 207 9.69 4.33 -2.37
CA GLU A 207 10.26 3.97 -3.68
C GLU A 207 9.61 4.88 -4.73
N VAL A 208 10.37 5.82 -5.30
CA VAL A 208 9.85 6.84 -6.23
C VAL A 208 10.34 6.54 -7.65
N GLY A 209 9.51 5.86 -8.43
CA GLY A 209 9.81 5.50 -9.81
C GLY A 209 9.36 6.56 -10.82
N VAL A 210 9.67 6.34 -12.10
CA VAL A 210 9.23 7.20 -13.21
C VAL A 210 7.74 7.53 -13.13
N ASN A 211 7.40 8.76 -13.53
CA ASN A 211 6.02 9.28 -13.55
C ASN A 211 5.31 9.36 -12.19
N ALA A 212 6.06 9.33 -11.08
CA ALA A 212 5.57 9.69 -9.76
C ALA A 212 5.91 11.15 -9.41
N TRP A 213 4.93 11.89 -8.88
CA TRP A 213 5.04 13.28 -8.47
C TRP A 213 4.47 13.42 -7.06
N ILE A 214 5.32 13.73 -6.09
CA ILE A 214 4.95 13.61 -4.68
C ILE A 214 5.19 14.95 -3.98
N LEU A 215 4.18 15.43 -3.27
CA LEU A 215 4.36 16.43 -2.22
C LEU A 215 4.32 15.72 -0.87
N ALA A 216 5.42 15.78 -0.12
CA ALA A 216 5.54 15.24 1.23
C ALA A 216 5.78 16.37 2.24
N GLU A 217 4.91 16.50 3.24
CA GLU A 217 5.01 17.58 4.24
C GLU A 217 4.51 17.13 5.63
N GLY A 218 5.11 17.60 6.72
CA GLY A 218 4.62 17.34 8.08
C GLY A 218 4.75 15.88 8.53
N ASN A 219 5.52 15.07 7.81
CA ASN A 219 5.63 13.64 8.07
C ASN A 219 6.71 13.36 9.12
N TYR A 220 6.46 12.38 10.00
CA TYR A 220 7.42 11.98 11.01
C TYR A 220 7.94 10.57 10.74
N PHE A 221 9.26 10.40 10.73
CA PHE A 221 9.93 9.12 10.59
C PHE A 221 10.71 8.82 11.85
N LYS A 222 10.40 7.69 12.49
CA LYS A 222 11.12 7.18 13.64
C LYS A 222 11.68 5.80 13.31
N ASP A 223 12.94 5.55 13.69
CA ASP A 223 13.57 4.23 13.54
C ASP A 223 13.38 3.63 12.13
N THR A 224 13.49 4.48 11.11
CA THR A 224 13.36 4.10 9.69
C THR A 224 14.74 4.21 9.05
N ALA A 225 15.32 3.08 8.66
CA ALA A 225 16.69 3.02 8.16
C ALA A 225 16.89 3.90 6.92
N MET A 226 15.94 3.89 5.98
CA MET A 226 15.99 4.71 4.77
C MET A 226 14.59 5.29 4.43
N PRO A 227 14.25 6.51 4.90
CA PRO A 227 12.95 7.13 4.59
C PRO A 227 12.67 7.24 3.08
N LEU A 228 13.70 7.53 2.29
CA LEU A 228 13.66 7.53 0.84
C LEU A 228 14.65 6.51 0.29
N GLY A 229 14.14 5.50 -0.43
CA GLY A 229 14.93 4.46 -1.06
C GLY A 229 15.86 4.98 -2.15
N THR A 230 16.79 4.14 -2.60
CA THR A 230 17.73 4.48 -3.67
C THR A 230 17.02 4.59 -5.02
N GLY A 231 17.33 5.64 -5.78
CA GLY A 231 16.78 5.90 -7.11
C GLY A 231 16.11 7.28 -7.19
N SER A 232 16.10 7.88 -8.37
CA SER A 232 15.61 9.24 -8.60
C SER A 232 14.81 9.36 -9.90
N ASP A 233 14.12 8.29 -10.27
CA ASP A 233 13.43 8.22 -11.56
C ASP A 233 12.13 9.03 -11.59
N GLY A 234 11.53 9.29 -10.42
CA GLY A 234 10.41 10.23 -10.26
C GLY A 234 10.79 11.47 -9.44
N ALA A 235 9.78 12.25 -9.07
CA ALA A 235 9.96 13.52 -8.35
C ALA A 235 9.26 13.50 -6.98
N ILE A 236 9.99 13.93 -5.96
CA ILE A 236 9.46 14.17 -4.62
C ILE A 236 9.91 15.55 -4.14
N TYR A 237 8.94 16.36 -3.70
CA TYR A 237 9.16 17.56 -2.94
C TYR A 237 8.96 17.24 -1.46
N ALA A 238 10.05 17.02 -0.74
CA ALA A 238 10.06 16.87 0.72
C ALA A 238 10.17 18.28 1.33
N ALA A 239 9.06 18.79 1.85
CA ALA A 239 8.96 20.16 2.33
C ALA A 239 9.87 20.40 3.55
N THR A 240 10.44 21.59 3.63
CA THR A 240 11.37 22.01 4.70
C THR A 240 10.87 23.26 5.42
N ALA A 241 9.54 23.40 5.57
CA ALA A 241 8.87 24.58 6.11
C ALA A 241 9.03 25.89 5.30
N THR A 242 9.25 25.79 3.98
CA THR A 242 9.43 26.94 3.08
C THR A 242 8.10 27.53 2.58
N THR A 243 8.14 28.80 2.16
CA THR A 243 6.98 29.54 1.66
C THR A 243 6.64 29.26 0.19
N GLU A 244 7.40 28.39 -0.50
CA GLU A 244 7.21 28.08 -1.92
C GLU A 244 5.80 27.59 -2.22
N CYS A 245 5.22 26.80 -1.31
CA CYS A 245 3.85 26.31 -1.44
C CYS A 245 2.77 27.41 -1.37
N ASN A 246 3.08 28.63 -0.93
CA ASN A 246 2.07 29.70 -0.82
C ASN A 246 1.42 30.01 -2.18
N SER A 247 2.19 30.02 -3.27
CA SER A 247 1.67 30.33 -4.60
C SER A 247 0.79 29.22 -5.18
N TYR A 248 0.96 27.98 -4.72
CA TYR A 248 0.24 26.81 -5.23
C TYR A 248 -0.91 26.36 -4.33
N LEU A 249 -0.74 26.45 -3.01
CA LEU A 249 -1.65 25.91 -1.99
C LEU A 249 -2.28 27.00 -1.10
N GLY A 250 -1.89 28.27 -1.26
CA GLY A 250 -2.35 29.37 -0.41
C GLY A 250 -1.82 29.33 1.02
N ARG A 251 -0.87 28.43 1.31
CA ARG A 251 -0.19 28.28 2.60
C ARG A 251 1.23 27.73 2.41
N SER A 252 2.07 27.91 3.43
CA SER A 252 3.40 27.29 3.45
C SER A 252 3.25 25.78 3.67
N CYS A 253 4.17 24.99 3.12
CA CYS A 253 4.20 23.56 3.40
C CYS A 253 4.86 23.33 4.77
N ALA A 254 4.43 22.30 5.49
CA ALA A 254 5.06 21.92 6.76
C ALA A 254 6.34 21.10 6.52
N ALA A 255 7.33 21.23 7.41
CA ALA A 255 8.44 20.27 7.46
C ALA A 255 7.93 18.92 7.97
#